data_AF-A0A2G9GUV1-F1
#
_entry.id   AF-A0A2G9GUV1-F1
#
_cell.length_a   1.000
_cell.length_b   1.000
_cell.length_c   1.000
_cell.angle_alpha   90.00
_cell.angle_beta   90.00
_cell.angle_gamma   90.00
#
_symmetry.space_group_name_H-M   'P 1'
#
loop_
_entity.id
_entity.type
_entity.pdbx_description
1 polymer ?
#
loop_
_entity_poly.entity_id
_entity_poly.type
_entity_poly.pdbx_seq_one_letter_code
_entity_poly.pdbx_strand_id
1 'polypeptide(L)'
;MKEKSWVCTLITQLSLCVAVYIALNVGQPQKYTHGKISNGGRPIDMYFISVAGGFRPLEEQALLLQQMAKVAKIYKARFVVDITELGESDPLLQNAMKFPELRNVPWYTTGASGRQGATYFLKKIKIPYRQTLDVIVLDTMLFQDVSSMHGNDQILWLTRTLNESNTDWRIVIGFHQLFSCDYNSWKMEEENPFKHLHNILLRYGVDAYISMKTCAGVAMGLSDTAPMNKRLYLTAINQNFASKEETINGFLLHQVSSLEMVTFIVKPTGEVDDEISFQQRGRAVM
;
A
#
# COMPACT_ATOMS: atom_id res chain seq x y z
N MET A 1 -53.20 30.01 -28.78
CA MET A 1 -52.71 28.90 -27.93
C MET A 1 -51.31 28.54 -28.41
N LYS A 2 -50.28 28.65 -27.55
CA LYS A 2 -48.90 28.28 -27.92
C LYS A 2 -48.77 26.76 -27.84
N GLU A 3 -48.50 26.12 -28.97
CA GLU A 3 -48.18 24.69 -29.03
C GLU A 3 -46.97 24.41 -28.13
N LYS A 4 -47.18 23.57 -27.11
CA LYS A 4 -46.10 23.15 -26.22
C LYS A 4 -45.22 22.19 -26.99
N SER A 5 -44.00 22.63 -27.30
CA SER A 5 -42.98 21.85 -28.01
C SER A 5 -42.55 20.63 -27.19
N TRP A 6 -43.25 19.52 -27.39
CA TRP A 6 -42.95 18.20 -26.82
C TRP A 6 -41.57 17.69 -27.23
N VAL A 7 -41.09 18.15 -28.39
CA VAL A 7 -39.78 17.84 -28.96
C VAL A 7 -38.65 18.33 -28.05
N CYS A 8 -38.80 19.51 -27.44
CA CYS A 8 -37.80 20.05 -26.52
C CYS A 8 -37.65 19.16 -25.28
N THR A 9 -38.78 18.72 -24.71
CA THR A 9 -38.80 17.84 -23.53
C THR A 9 -38.16 16.48 -23.83
N LEU A 10 -38.48 15.88 -24.98
CA LEU A 10 -37.89 14.60 -25.42
C LEU A 10 -36.38 14.69 -25.60
N ILE A 11 -35.89 15.76 -26.23
CA ILE A 11 -34.44 15.98 -26.41
C ILE A 11 -33.75 16.12 -25.06
N THR A 12 -34.31 16.92 -24.14
CA THR A 12 -33.73 17.08 -22.81
C THR A 12 -33.68 15.78 -22.01
N GLN A 13 -34.73 14.95 -22.07
CA GLN A 13 -34.74 13.65 -21.38
C GLN A 13 -33.74 12.67 -21.99
N LEU A 14 -33.62 12.63 -23.32
CA LEU A 14 -32.64 11.78 -24.00
C LEU A 14 -31.21 12.19 -23.66
N SER A 15 -30.92 13.51 -23.68
CA SER A 15 -29.61 14.04 -23.27
C SER A 15 -29.29 13.72 -21.81
N LEU A 16 -30.28 13.81 -20.91
CA LEU A 16 -30.09 13.46 -19.50
C LEU A 16 -29.81 11.96 -19.32
N CYS A 17 -30.52 11.09 -20.05
CA CYS A 17 -30.27 9.65 -20.03
C CYS A 17 -28.87 9.30 -20.54
N VAL A 18 -28.42 9.93 -21.62
CA VAL A 18 -27.06 9.74 -22.15
C VAL A 18 -26.01 10.24 -21.15
N ALA A 19 -26.22 11.40 -20.54
CA ALA A 19 -25.31 11.94 -19.53
C ALA A 19 -25.20 11.02 -18.30
N VAL A 20 -26.32 10.49 -17.80
CA VAL A 20 -26.35 9.51 -16.70
C VAL A 20 -25.69 8.20 -17.10
N TYR A 21 -25.94 7.70 -18.32
CA TYR A 21 -25.30 6.49 -18.83
C TYR A 21 -23.78 6.65 -18.94
N ILE A 22 -23.31 7.79 -19.42
CA ILE A 22 -21.87 8.11 -19.47
C ILE A 22 -21.32 8.21 -18.05
N ALA A 23 -21.97 8.94 -17.15
CA ALA A 23 -21.52 9.09 -15.77
C ALA A 23 -21.40 7.73 -15.04
N LEU A 24 -22.36 6.82 -15.25
CA LEU A 24 -22.36 5.48 -14.66
C LEU A 24 -21.27 4.56 -15.27
N ASN A 25 -20.93 4.72 -16.55
CA ASN A 25 -19.94 3.87 -17.21
C ASN A 25 -18.51 4.44 -17.15
N VAL A 26 -18.33 5.74 -16.98
CA VAL A 26 -17.01 6.37 -16.79
C VAL A 26 -16.39 5.98 -15.44
N GLY A 27 -17.21 5.56 -14.46
CA GLY A 27 -16.75 5.02 -13.17
C GLY A 27 -16.50 3.50 -13.14
N GLN A 28 -16.75 2.76 -14.22
CA GLN A 28 -16.46 1.33 -14.23
C GLN A 28 -14.97 1.08 -14.44
N PRO A 29 -14.32 0.25 -13.60
CA PRO A 29 -12.91 -0.09 -13.78
C PRO A 29 -12.75 -0.72 -15.16
N GLN A 30 -11.84 -0.12 -15.93
CA GLN A 30 -11.51 -0.57 -17.27
C GLN A 30 -11.02 -2.01 -17.14
N LYS A 31 -11.77 -2.99 -17.66
CA LYS A 31 -11.35 -4.39 -17.68
C LYS A 31 -10.04 -4.49 -18.46
N TYR A 32 -8.92 -4.55 -17.76
CA TYR A 32 -7.64 -4.81 -18.37
C TYR A 32 -7.63 -6.25 -18.87
N THR A 33 -7.55 -6.40 -20.19
CA THR A 33 -7.44 -7.70 -20.84
C THR A 33 -6.15 -8.37 -20.35
N HIS A 34 -6.31 -9.52 -19.72
CA HIS A 34 -5.24 -10.41 -19.30
C HIS A 34 -4.29 -10.68 -20.48
N GLY A 35 -3.03 -10.26 -20.37
CA GLY A 35 -1.98 -10.59 -21.33
C GLY A 35 -1.16 -9.40 -21.83
N LYS A 36 0.14 -9.47 -21.56
CA LYS A 36 1.21 -8.52 -21.90
C LYS A 36 1.20 -7.21 -21.11
N ILE A 37 2.18 -7.13 -20.21
CA ILE A 37 2.76 -5.90 -19.67
C ILE A 37 3.04 -4.96 -20.85
N SER A 38 2.12 -4.03 -21.11
CA SER A 38 2.27 -3.04 -22.16
C SER A 38 3.42 -2.11 -21.75
N ASN A 39 4.41 -2.00 -22.64
CA ASN A 39 5.58 -1.15 -22.49
C ASN A 39 5.20 0.26 -22.03
N GLY A 40 5.66 0.62 -20.83
CA GLY A 40 5.58 1.97 -20.28
C GLY A 40 4.26 2.23 -19.57
N GLY A 41 4.35 2.51 -18.27
CA GLY A 41 3.22 3.02 -17.49
C GLY A 41 2.55 4.21 -18.18
N ARG A 42 1.25 4.42 -17.93
CA ARG A 42 0.58 5.61 -18.44
C ARG A 42 1.39 6.83 -17.99
N PRO A 43 1.64 7.86 -18.83
CA PRO A 43 2.48 9.04 -18.50
C PRO A 43 2.02 9.88 -17.29
N ILE A 44 0.97 9.40 -16.64
CA ILE A 44 0.06 10.08 -15.75
C ILE A 44 0.08 9.41 -14.36
N ASP A 45 0.62 8.20 -14.24
CA ASP A 45 0.58 7.45 -13.00
C ASP A 45 1.93 7.48 -12.29
N MET A 46 1.87 7.40 -10.97
CA MET A 46 3.04 7.36 -10.11
C MET A 46 3.27 5.95 -9.61
N TYR A 47 4.50 5.45 -9.76
CA TYR A 47 4.86 4.09 -9.36
C TYR A 47 5.77 4.07 -8.13
N PHE A 48 5.54 3.15 -7.20
CA PHE A 48 6.48 2.82 -6.13
C PHE A 48 6.48 1.32 -5.84
N ILE A 49 7.53 0.86 -5.17
CA ILE A 49 7.70 -0.56 -4.83
C ILE A 49 7.56 -0.71 -3.31
N SER A 50 6.90 -1.78 -2.85
CA SER A 50 7.06 -2.26 -1.48
C SER A 50 7.63 -3.68 -1.47
N VAL A 51 8.55 -3.94 -0.55
CA VAL A 51 9.25 -5.22 -0.43
C VAL A 51 9.34 -5.60 1.04
N ALA A 52 9.21 -6.89 1.35
CA ALA A 52 9.50 -7.39 2.70
C ALA A 52 11.01 -7.48 2.88
N GLY A 53 11.57 -6.86 3.90
CA GLY A 53 13.02 -6.84 4.13
C GLY A 53 13.56 -8.07 4.82
N GLY A 54 14.79 -7.95 5.32
CA GLY A 54 15.52 -8.92 6.13
C GLY A 54 16.30 -9.95 5.32
N PHE A 55 16.89 -10.91 6.04
CA PHE A 55 17.73 -11.96 5.46
C PHE A 55 17.04 -12.86 4.40
N ARG A 56 17.75 -13.15 3.31
CA ARG A 56 17.39 -14.12 2.27
C ARG A 56 18.66 -14.87 1.84
N PRO A 57 18.54 -16.09 1.30
CA PRO A 57 19.65 -16.71 0.58
C PRO A 57 20.19 -15.77 -0.50
N LEU A 58 21.52 -15.71 -0.65
CA LEU A 58 22.19 -14.73 -1.52
C LEU A 58 21.68 -14.77 -2.97
N GLU A 59 21.46 -15.96 -3.51
CA GLU A 59 20.97 -16.15 -4.88
C GLU A 59 19.54 -15.62 -5.06
N GLU A 60 18.64 -15.94 -4.12
CA GLU A 60 17.26 -15.43 -4.14
C GLU A 60 17.21 -13.91 -3.98
N GLN A 61 18.05 -13.36 -3.09
CA GLN A 61 18.16 -11.92 -2.88
C GLN A 61 18.67 -11.20 -4.13
N ALA A 62 19.68 -11.77 -4.80
CA ALA A 62 20.23 -11.20 -6.04
C ALA A 62 19.19 -11.21 -7.16
N LEU A 63 18.44 -12.30 -7.33
CA LEU A 63 17.37 -12.40 -8.32
C LEU A 63 16.26 -11.38 -8.06
N LEU A 64 15.83 -11.26 -6.80
CA LEU A 64 14.83 -10.27 -6.37
C LEU A 64 15.28 -8.84 -6.68
N LEU A 65 16.50 -8.46 -6.27
CA LEU A 65 17.04 -7.12 -6.47
C LEU A 65 17.26 -6.80 -7.95
N GLN A 66 17.69 -7.78 -8.76
CA GLN A 66 17.80 -7.61 -10.21
C GLN A 66 16.44 -7.33 -10.84
N GLN A 67 15.41 -8.05 -10.43
CA GLN A 67 14.06 -7.82 -10.93
C GLN A 67 13.48 -6.49 -10.44
N MET A 68 13.70 -6.11 -9.18
CA MET A 68 13.34 -4.79 -8.66
C MET A 68 14.03 -3.66 -9.43
N ALA A 69 15.34 -3.78 -9.71
CA ALA A 69 16.09 -2.80 -10.48
C ALA A 69 15.52 -2.61 -11.90
N LYS A 70 15.17 -3.73 -12.56
CA LYS A 70 14.51 -3.72 -13.86
C LYS A 70 13.16 -3.02 -13.81
N VAL A 71 12.30 -3.36 -12.85
CA VAL A 71 10.97 -2.75 -12.69
C VAL A 71 11.08 -1.27 -12.32
N ALA A 72 11.94 -0.92 -11.37
CA ALA A 72 12.19 0.47 -10.97
C ALA A 72 12.60 1.34 -12.16
N LYS A 73 13.45 0.82 -13.05
CA LYS A 73 13.85 1.49 -14.28
C LYS A 73 12.72 1.64 -15.30
N ILE A 74 12.00 0.55 -15.58
CA ILE A 74 10.92 0.54 -16.59
C ILE A 74 9.79 1.49 -16.19
N TYR A 75 9.36 1.43 -14.94
CA TYR A 75 8.22 2.20 -14.44
C TYR A 75 8.62 3.53 -13.80
N LYS A 76 9.93 3.83 -13.75
CA LYS A 76 10.47 5.02 -13.09
C LYS A 76 9.93 5.15 -11.66
N ALA A 77 10.08 4.07 -10.90
CA ALA A 77 9.62 4.02 -9.51
C ALA A 77 10.20 5.19 -8.71
N ARG A 78 9.34 5.90 -7.98
CA ARG A 78 9.74 7.15 -7.30
C ARG A 78 10.33 6.92 -5.93
N PHE A 79 10.00 5.80 -5.31
CA PHE A 79 10.60 5.35 -4.05
C PHE A 79 10.38 3.85 -3.88
N VAL A 80 11.12 3.27 -2.95
CA VAL A 80 10.94 1.90 -2.46
C VAL A 80 10.64 1.94 -0.98
N VAL A 81 9.71 1.11 -0.54
CA VAL A 81 9.42 0.86 0.88
C VAL A 81 9.93 -0.52 1.24
N ASP A 82 10.84 -0.59 2.20
CA ASP A 82 11.36 -1.82 2.78
C ASP A 82 10.68 -2.06 4.13
N ILE A 83 9.88 -3.12 4.22
CA ILE A 83 9.13 -3.47 5.42
C ILE A 83 9.93 -4.52 6.21
N THR A 84 10.63 -4.05 7.24
CA THR A 84 11.57 -4.81 8.08
C THR A 84 11.52 -4.31 9.53
N GLU A 85 12.13 -5.06 10.45
CA GLU A 85 12.41 -4.58 11.81
C GLU A 85 13.81 -3.94 11.89
N LEU A 86 14.69 -4.26 10.94
CA LEU A 86 16.11 -3.89 10.96
C LEU A 86 16.38 -2.44 10.51
N GLY A 87 15.37 -1.76 9.97
CA GLY A 87 15.48 -0.40 9.45
C GLY A 87 16.63 -0.26 8.44
N GLU A 88 17.50 0.73 8.65
CA GLU A 88 18.67 0.96 7.79
C GLU A 88 19.73 -0.16 7.83
N SER A 89 19.68 -1.02 8.85
CA SER A 89 20.59 -2.16 8.98
C SER A 89 20.14 -3.37 8.15
N ASP A 90 19.09 -3.22 7.35
CA ASP A 90 18.52 -4.32 6.61
C ASP A 90 19.47 -4.84 5.51
N PRO A 91 19.77 -6.15 5.49
CA PRO A 91 20.64 -6.74 4.46
C PRO A 91 20.09 -6.55 3.04
N LEU A 92 18.77 -6.48 2.85
CA LEU A 92 18.17 -6.22 1.53
C LEU A 92 18.49 -4.81 1.07
N LEU A 93 18.28 -3.82 1.93
CA LEU A 93 18.59 -2.43 1.63
C LEU A 93 20.07 -2.25 1.31
N GLN A 94 20.97 -2.79 2.13
CA GLN A 94 22.42 -2.67 1.93
C GLN A 94 22.87 -3.29 0.60
N ASN A 95 22.32 -4.46 0.25
CA ASN A 95 22.63 -5.11 -1.02
C ASN A 95 21.98 -4.40 -2.21
N ALA A 96 20.82 -3.75 -2.03
CA ALA A 96 20.18 -2.97 -3.08
C ALA A 96 21.04 -1.78 -3.54
N MET A 97 21.86 -1.20 -2.64
CA MET A 97 22.76 -0.09 -2.98
C MET A 97 23.84 -0.45 -4.02
N LYS A 98 24.04 -1.74 -4.29
CA LYS A 98 24.94 -2.24 -5.35
C LYS A 98 24.33 -2.09 -6.76
N PHE A 99 23.01 -1.91 -6.86
CA PHE A 99 22.30 -1.75 -8.13
C PHE A 99 22.08 -0.25 -8.42
N PRO A 100 22.63 0.30 -9.52
CA PRO A 100 22.52 1.74 -9.83
C PRO A 100 21.06 2.22 -9.93
N GLU A 101 20.18 1.40 -10.51
CA GLU A 101 18.76 1.69 -10.66
C GLU A 101 18.03 1.83 -9.31
N LEU A 102 18.45 1.09 -8.29
CA LEU A 102 17.86 1.12 -6.95
C LEU A 102 18.51 2.14 -6.04
N ARG A 103 19.82 2.37 -6.19
CA ARG A 103 20.58 3.36 -5.41
C ARG A 103 20.10 4.80 -5.66
N ASN A 104 19.64 5.09 -6.87
CA ASN A 104 19.15 6.42 -7.25
C ASN A 104 17.69 6.67 -6.85
N VAL A 105 16.99 5.66 -6.34
CA VAL A 105 15.60 5.74 -5.89
C VAL A 105 15.60 5.88 -4.36
N PRO A 106 14.85 6.83 -3.78
CA PRO A 106 14.70 6.95 -2.34
C PRO A 106 14.15 5.67 -1.69
N TRP A 107 14.72 5.27 -0.55
CA TRP A 107 14.24 4.15 0.26
C TRP A 107 13.63 4.64 1.57
N TYR A 108 12.52 4.03 1.96
CA TYR A 108 11.86 4.22 3.24
C TYR A 108 11.77 2.88 3.94
N THR A 109 12.14 2.80 5.21
CA THR A 109 12.16 1.54 5.95
C THR A 109 11.17 1.60 7.11
N THR A 110 10.52 0.48 7.40
CA THR A 110 9.92 0.28 8.73
C THR A 110 11.02 -0.21 9.68
N GLY A 111 10.86 0.00 10.98
CA GLY A 111 11.77 -0.54 11.99
C GLY A 111 12.66 0.53 12.66
N ALA A 112 13.09 0.22 13.88
CA ALA A 112 13.83 1.15 14.70
C ALA A 112 15.20 1.44 14.08
N SER A 113 15.43 2.68 13.65
CA SER A 113 16.78 3.16 13.39
C SER A 113 17.56 3.03 14.70
N GLY A 114 18.53 2.12 14.74
CA GLY A 114 19.45 2.04 15.86
C GLY A 114 20.05 3.42 16.13
N ARG A 115 19.73 3.96 17.31
CA ARG A 115 20.40 5.04 18.05
C ARG A 115 20.10 6.51 17.76
N GLN A 116 19.47 6.97 16.69
CA GLN A 116 19.18 8.42 16.57
C GLN A 116 18.20 8.85 15.44
N GLY A 117 17.06 8.19 15.27
CA GLY A 117 16.05 8.58 14.27
C GLY A 117 14.62 8.38 14.77
N ALA A 118 13.68 9.18 14.25
CA ALA A 118 12.26 8.98 14.52
C ALA A 118 11.82 7.64 13.89
N THR A 119 11.29 6.72 14.70
CA THR A 119 10.93 5.37 14.26
C THR A 119 9.63 5.32 13.46
N TYR A 120 8.86 6.41 13.47
CA TYR A 120 7.68 6.65 12.67
C TYR A 120 7.74 8.04 12.02
N PHE A 121 7.19 8.19 10.82
CA PHE A 121 7.27 9.44 10.07
C PHE A 121 6.20 9.58 8.97
N LEU A 122 6.03 10.81 8.49
CA LEU A 122 5.20 11.15 7.34
C LEU A 122 6.07 11.64 6.17
N LYS A 123 5.82 11.12 4.97
CA LYS A 123 6.31 11.68 3.71
C LYS A 123 5.16 12.08 2.81
N LYS A 124 5.11 13.37 2.48
CA LYS A 124 4.17 13.93 1.51
C LYS A 124 4.79 13.90 0.12
N ILE A 125 4.14 13.23 -0.81
CA ILE A 125 4.65 12.99 -2.16
C ILE A 125 3.66 13.59 -3.15
N LYS A 126 4.13 14.51 -3.98
CA LYS A 126 3.31 15.07 -5.07
C LYS A 126 3.14 14.00 -6.13
N ILE A 127 1.91 13.63 -6.44
CA ILE A 127 1.60 12.76 -7.58
C ILE A 127 1.11 13.63 -8.75
N PRO A 128 0.94 13.07 -9.97
CA PRO A 128 0.43 13.81 -11.11
C PRO A 128 -0.91 14.50 -10.84
N TYR A 129 -1.26 15.48 -11.68
CA TYR A 129 -2.46 16.32 -11.52
C TYR A 129 -2.56 17.13 -10.22
N ARG A 130 -1.41 17.53 -9.66
CA ARG A 130 -1.31 18.33 -8.43
C ARG A 130 -1.90 17.64 -7.19
N GLN A 131 -2.18 16.34 -7.28
CA GLN A 131 -2.59 15.57 -6.14
C GLN A 131 -1.39 15.22 -5.24
N THR A 132 -1.69 14.73 -4.05
CA THR A 132 -0.72 14.41 -3.02
C THR A 132 -1.00 13.06 -2.36
N LEU A 133 0.06 12.32 -2.09
CA LEU A 133 0.07 11.06 -1.37
C LEU A 133 0.81 11.24 -0.06
N ASP A 134 0.14 10.95 1.05
CA ASP A 134 0.77 10.77 2.35
C ASP A 134 1.20 9.32 2.52
N VAL A 135 2.51 9.09 2.66
CA VAL A 135 3.10 7.82 3.09
C VAL A 135 3.44 7.95 4.57
N ILE A 136 2.72 7.21 5.41
CA ILE A 136 2.83 7.25 6.85
C ILE A 136 3.45 5.94 7.31
N VAL A 137 4.67 5.99 7.83
CA VAL A 137 5.37 4.83 8.36
C VAL A 137 5.22 4.79 9.87
N LEU A 138 4.79 3.64 10.40
CA LEU A 138 4.58 3.38 11.81
C LEU A 138 5.62 2.41 12.36
N ASP A 139 6.03 2.65 13.59
CA ASP A 139 6.78 1.70 14.39
C ASP A 139 5.79 0.85 15.19
N THR A 140 5.40 -0.28 14.60
CA THR A 140 4.38 -1.13 15.20
C THR A 140 4.89 -1.94 16.39
N MET A 141 6.21 -1.96 16.66
CA MET A 141 6.75 -2.56 17.89
C MET A 141 6.30 -1.78 19.13
N LEU A 142 6.14 -0.46 19.01
CA LEU A 142 5.66 0.40 20.09
C LEU A 142 4.20 0.12 20.47
N PHE A 143 3.44 -0.63 19.66
CA PHE A 143 2.05 -0.98 19.97
C PHE A 143 1.90 -2.33 20.68
N GLN A 144 2.98 -3.13 20.79
CA GLN A 144 2.89 -4.44 21.44
C GLN A 144 2.79 -4.35 22.97
N ASP A 145 3.36 -3.30 23.57
CA ASP A 145 3.22 -3.02 25.00
C ASP A 145 2.15 -1.93 25.21
N VAL A 146 0.97 -2.37 25.66
CA VAL A 146 -0.22 -1.54 25.92
C VAL A 146 0.05 -0.44 26.96
N SER A 147 1.08 -0.62 27.81
CA SER A 147 1.48 0.36 28.82
C SER A 147 2.54 1.35 28.34
N SER A 148 3.04 1.20 27.11
CA SER A 148 4.14 2.03 26.63
C SER A 148 3.69 3.47 26.35
N MET A 149 4.34 4.44 27.02
CA MET A 149 4.13 5.86 26.74
C MET A 149 4.47 6.19 25.27
N HIS A 150 5.48 5.54 24.71
CA HIS A 150 5.92 5.73 23.32
C HIS A 150 4.87 5.28 22.29
N GLY A 151 4.13 4.20 22.56
CA GLY A 151 3.00 3.76 21.74
C GLY A 151 1.87 4.80 21.73
N ASN A 152 1.55 5.34 22.91
CA ASN A 152 0.53 6.39 23.05
C ASN A 152 0.93 7.68 22.34
N ASP A 153 2.20 8.09 22.42
CA ASP A 153 2.72 9.26 21.71
C ASP A 153 2.60 9.10 20.18
N GLN A 154 2.90 7.91 19.66
CA GLN A 154 2.75 7.60 18.23
C GLN A 154 1.28 7.63 17.79
N ILE A 155 0.35 7.10 18.60
CA ILE A 155 -1.09 7.16 18.31
C ILE A 155 -1.59 8.61 18.30
N LEU A 156 -1.14 9.45 19.24
CA LEU A 156 -1.49 10.87 19.28
C LEU A 156 -0.94 11.60 18.05
N TRP A 157 0.32 11.35 17.70
CA TRP A 157 0.96 11.89 16.50
C TRP A 157 0.23 11.48 15.22
N LEU A 158 -0.12 10.20 15.09
CA LEU A 158 -0.86 9.66 13.94
C LEU A 158 -2.23 10.32 13.83
N THR A 159 -2.95 10.43 14.94
CA THR A 159 -4.29 11.05 14.98
C THR A 159 -4.23 12.51 14.56
N ARG A 160 -3.27 13.29 15.08
CA ARG A 160 -3.06 14.69 14.67
C ARG A 160 -2.70 14.78 13.18
N THR A 161 -1.78 13.93 12.74
CA THR A 161 -1.30 13.90 11.35
C THR A 161 -2.43 13.62 10.36
N LEU A 162 -3.27 12.63 10.66
CA LEU A 162 -4.43 12.28 9.82
C LEU A 162 -5.51 13.35 9.85
N ASN A 163 -5.74 14.00 10.99
CA ASN A 163 -6.72 15.08 11.14
C ASN A 163 -6.32 16.34 10.35
N GLU A 164 -5.04 16.68 10.33
CA GLU A 164 -4.50 17.85 9.63
C GLU A 164 -4.20 17.58 8.14
N SER A 165 -4.18 16.31 7.75
CA SER A 165 -3.88 15.91 6.37
C SER A 165 -4.99 16.35 5.42
N ASN A 166 -4.60 17.12 4.40
CA ASN A 166 -5.44 17.47 3.27
C ASN A 166 -4.98 16.76 1.99
N THR A 167 -4.41 15.56 2.08
CA THR A 167 -3.96 14.80 0.91
C THR A 167 -5.06 13.99 0.22
N ASP A 168 -4.79 13.65 -1.03
CA ASP A 168 -5.70 12.91 -1.90
C ASP A 168 -5.64 11.42 -1.60
N TRP A 169 -4.44 10.92 -1.33
CA TRP A 169 -4.18 9.54 -0.93
C TRP A 169 -3.48 9.48 0.42
N ARG A 170 -3.79 8.44 1.19
CA ARG A 170 -3.16 8.12 2.48
C ARG A 170 -2.87 6.63 2.56
N ILE A 171 -1.59 6.30 2.59
CA ILE A 171 -1.11 4.93 2.77
C ILE A 171 -0.37 4.87 4.09
N VAL A 172 -0.76 3.93 4.94
CA VAL A 172 -0.09 3.64 6.20
C VAL A 172 0.70 2.35 6.06
N ILE A 173 1.91 2.33 6.61
CA ILE A 173 2.83 1.21 6.49
C ILE A 173 3.35 0.86 7.87
N GLY A 174 3.28 -0.41 8.24
CA GLY A 174 3.80 -0.90 9.52
C GLY A 174 4.36 -2.31 9.38
N PHE A 175 5.22 -2.72 10.29
CA PHE A 175 5.80 -4.07 10.22
C PHE A 175 4.74 -5.16 10.52
N HIS A 176 3.89 -4.91 11.51
CA HIS A 176 2.89 -5.86 12.01
C HIS A 176 1.57 -5.73 11.26
N GLN A 177 0.89 -6.84 11.02
CA GLN A 177 -0.45 -6.88 10.43
C GLN A 177 -1.54 -6.36 11.39
N LEU A 178 -2.62 -5.79 10.84
CA LEU A 178 -3.77 -5.30 11.63
C LEU A 178 -4.68 -6.41 12.16
N PHE A 179 -4.76 -7.54 11.45
CA PHE A 179 -5.68 -8.64 11.74
C PHE A 179 -4.91 -9.94 11.99
N SER A 180 -5.39 -10.79 12.89
CA SER A 180 -4.80 -12.12 13.15
C SER A 180 -4.99 -13.06 11.95
N CYS A 181 -4.08 -14.03 11.79
CA CYS A 181 -4.17 -15.04 10.72
C CYS A 181 -5.06 -16.24 11.06
N ASP A 182 -5.80 -16.21 12.17
CA ASP A 182 -6.66 -17.32 12.53
C ASP A 182 -7.97 -17.25 11.72
N TYR A 183 -8.00 -18.02 10.62
CA TYR A 183 -9.10 -18.07 9.65
C TYR A 183 -10.47 -18.39 10.27
N ASN A 184 -10.51 -18.97 11.48
CA ASN A 184 -11.73 -19.40 12.16
C ASN A 184 -12.25 -18.42 13.21
N SER A 185 -11.55 -17.30 13.45
CA SER A 185 -11.99 -16.29 14.40
C SER A 185 -11.50 -14.90 13.95
N TRP A 186 -12.20 -14.31 12.98
CA TRP A 186 -12.21 -12.86 12.73
C TRP A 186 -12.76 -12.03 13.91
N LYS A 187 -12.74 -12.60 15.13
CA LYS A 187 -12.97 -11.88 16.36
C LYS A 187 -11.66 -11.16 16.66
N MET A 188 -11.59 -9.89 16.28
CA MET A 188 -10.67 -8.98 16.98
C MET A 188 -11.03 -9.06 18.46
N GLU A 189 -10.24 -9.81 19.23
CA GLU A 189 -10.30 -9.77 20.68
C GLU A 189 -10.31 -8.31 21.11
N GLU A 190 -11.18 -7.98 22.06
CA GLU A 190 -11.41 -6.59 22.48
C GLU A 190 -10.13 -5.90 22.99
N GLU A 191 -9.11 -6.69 23.36
CA GLU A 191 -7.83 -6.24 23.89
C GLU A 191 -6.70 -6.14 22.84
N ASN A 192 -6.94 -6.40 21.55
CA ASN A 192 -5.89 -6.31 20.54
C ASN A 192 -5.51 -4.84 20.25
N PRO A 193 -4.26 -4.39 20.51
CA PRO A 193 -3.83 -3.01 20.25
C PRO A 193 -4.01 -2.58 18.78
N PHE A 194 -3.95 -3.53 17.84
CA PHE A 194 -4.16 -3.27 16.42
C PHE A 194 -5.64 -3.01 16.05
N LYS A 195 -6.60 -3.37 16.91
CA LYS A 195 -8.01 -2.98 16.77
C LYS A 195 -8.19 -1.48 16.91
N HIS A 196 -7.53 -0.89 17.90
CA HIS A 196 -7.56 0.56 18.08
C HIS A 196 -6.94 1.28 16.88
N LEU A 197 -5.79 0.80 16.41
CA LEU A 197 -5.14 1.33 15.20
C LEU A 197 -6.08 1.25 14.00
N HIS A 198 -6.66 0.09 13.72
CA HIS A 198 -7.61 -0.09 12.61
C HIS A 198 -8.78 0.91 12.67
N ASN A 199 -9.37 1.12 13.86
CA ASN A 199 -10.46 2.08 14.03
C ASN A 199 -10.04 3.52 13.72
N ILE A 200 -8.81 3.93 14.08
CA ILE A 200 -8.26 5.23 13.71
C ILE A 200 -8.13 5.33 12.19
N LEU A 201 -7.52 4.34 11.56
CA LEU A 201 -7.32 4.32 10.10
C LEU A 201 -8.66 4.44 9.35
N LEU A 202 -9.67 3.70 9.81
CA LEU A 202 -11.02 3.75 9.24
C LEU A 202 -11.68 5.11 9.44
N ARG A 203 -11.64 5.65 10.67
CA ARG A 203 -12.26 6.94 11.02
C ARG A 203 -11.70 8.09 10.17
N TYR A 204 -10.40 8.10 9.94
CA TYR A 204 -9.73 9.15 9.18
C TYR A 204 -9.67 8.89 7.68
N GLY A 205 -10.23 7.78 7.20
CA GLY A 205 -10.28 7.45 5.78
C GLY A 205 -8.89 7.26 5.18
N VAL A 206 -8.08 6.42 5.80
CA VAL A 206 -6.86 5.88 5.18
C VAL A 206 -7.26 4.92 4.06
N ASP A 207 -6.57 4.98 2.92
CA ASP A 207 -6.93 4.19 1.74
C ASP A 207 -6.39 2.76 1.86
N ALA A 208 -5.14 2.62 2.27
CA ALA A 208 -4.46 1.33 2.37
C ALA A 208 -3.53 1.24 3.58
N TYR A 209 -3.41 0.02 4.12
CA TYR A 209 -2.40 -0.38 5.08
C TYR A 209 -1.52 -1.49 4.50
N ILE A 210 -0.20 -1.30 4.53
CA ILE A 210 0.78 -2.27 4.02
C ILE A 210 1.61 -2.80 5.19
N SER A 211 1.73 -4.11 5.31
CA SER A 211 2.59 -4.73 6.33
C SER A 211 3.28 -5.99 5.89
N MET A 212 4.16 -6.50 6.74
CA MET A 212 4.69 -7.86 6.60
C MET A 212 3.68 -8.85 7.20
N LYS A 213 3.63 -10.06 6.64
CA LYS A 213 2.93 -11.19 7.25
C LYS A 213 3.85 -11.79 8.31
N THR A 214 3.44 -11.74 9.57
CA THR A 214 4.20 -12.31 10.70
C THR A 214 3.71 -13.68 11.14
N CYS A 215 2.67 -14.24 10.51
CA CYS A 215 2.13 -15.54 10.88
C CYS A 215 2.93 -16.70 10.28
N ALA A 216 4.01 -17.05 10.95
CA ALA A 216 4.39 -18.44 11.11
C ALA A 216 3.82 -18.89 12.46
N GLY A 217 3.13 -20.03 12.48
CA GLY A 217 2.68 -20.62 13.73
C GLY A 217 3.85 -20.72 14.73
N VAL A 218 3.58 -20.32 15.97
CA VAL A 218 4.35 -20.56 17.19
C VAL A 218 5.67 -21.30 16.96
N ALA A 219 6.74 -20.54 16.76
CA ALA A 219 8.09 -20.91 17.16
C ALA A 219 8.84 -19.63 17.53
N MET A 220 8.40 -18.98 18.61
CA MET A 220 9.32 -18.21 19.45
C MET A 220 10.35 -19.23 19.98
N GLY A 221 11.46 -19.35 19.28
CA GLY A 221 12.52 -20.29 19.64
C GLY A 221 13.44 -20.58 18.48
N LEU A 222 14.58 -19.87 18.46
CA LEU A 222 15.87 -20.37 17.96
C LEU A 222 15.81 -21.36 16.79
N SER A 223 15.63 -20.87 15.56
CA SER A 223 16.15 -21.56 14.38
C SER A 223 16.16 -20.65 13.15
N ASP A 224 17.35 -20.19 12.80
CA ASP A 224 17.70 -19.55 11.51
C ASP A 224 17.58 -20.50 10.30
N THR A 225 16.69 -21.49 10.33
CA THR A 225 16.70 -22.61 9.36
C THR A 225 15.37 -22.91 8.68
N ALA A 226 14.27 -22.24 9.06
CA ALA A 226 13.07 -22.24 8.24
C ALA A 226 13.07 -20.99 7.35
N PRO A 227 12.85 -21.10 6.02
CA PRO A 227 12.64 -19.92 5.20
C PRO A 227 11.34 -19.27 5.70
N MET A 228 11.49 -18.24 6.54
CA MET A 228 10.40 -17.33 6.86
C MET A 228 9.83 -16.91 5.51
N ASN A 229 8.61 -17.34 5.20
CA ASN A 229 7.92 -16.92 4.00
C ASN A 229 7.65 -15.42 4.15
N LYS A 230 8.55 -14.59 3.64
CA LYS A 230 8.51 -13.13 3.76
C LYS A 230 7.45 -12.57 2.85
N ARG A 231 6.22 -12.51 3.34
CA ARG A 231 5.07 -12.08 2.56
C ARG A 231 4.68 -10.66 2.95
N LEU A 232 4.21 -9.91 1.97
CA LEU A 232 3.58 -8.62 2.18
C LEU A 232 2.07 -8.81 2.27
N TYR A 233 1.44 -7.95 3.06
CA TYR A 233 0.01 -7.90 3.26
C TYR A 233 -0.49 -6.51 2.93
N LEU A 234 -1.46 -6.43 2.04
CA LEU A 234 -2.10 -5.18 1.64
C LEU A 234 -3.56 -5.23 2.09
N THR A 235 -3.95 -4.28 2.92
CA THR A 235 -5.31 -4.13 3.45
C THR A 235 -5.90 -2.83 2.94
N ALA A 236 -7.00 -2.91 2.19
CA ALA A 236 -7.85 -1.74 1.98
C ALA A 236 -8.72 -1.54 3.22
N ILE A 237 -8.61 -0.37 3.84
CA ILE A 237 -9.24 -0.14 5.15
C ILE A 237 -10.76 0.02 5.05
N ASN A 238 -11.29 0.42 3.88
CA ASN A 238 -12.71 0.79 3.72
C ASN A 238 -13.52 -0.15 2.80
N GLN A 239 -12.86 -1.05 2.08
CA GLN A 239 -13.56 -2.08 1.32
C GLN A 239 -13.53 -3.34 2.17
N ASN A 240 -14.69 -3.79 2.65
CA ASN A 240 -14.84 -5.14 3.21
C ASN A 240 -14.52 -6.16 2.10
N PHE A 241 -13.25 -6.37 1.77
CA PHE A 241 -12.86 -7.38 0.80
C PHE A 241 -11.51 -8.02 1.10
N ALA A 242 -11.52 -9.31 0.80
CA ALA A 242 -10.53 -10.34 1.04
C ALA A 242 -9.10 -9.84 0.96
N SER A 243 -8.39 -9.93 2.08
CA SER A 243 -6.95 -10.07 2.03
C SER A 243 -6.61 -11.25 1.14
N LYS A 244 -5.92 -11.00 0.04
CA LYS A 244 -5.37 -12.10 -0.74
C LYS A 244 -4.02 -12.45 -0.14
N GLU A 245 -4.01 -13.58 0.56
CA GLU A 245 -2.78 -14.18 1.03
C GLU A 245 -2.09 -14.83 -0.17
N GLU A 246 -1.04 -14.21 -0.70
CA GLU A 246 -0.18 -14.88 -1.67
C GLU A 246 1.24 -15.07 -1.12
N THR A 247 1.76 -16.27 -1.35
CA THR A 247 3.14 -16.70 -1.13
C THR A 247 4.08 -15.91 -2.05
N ILE A 248 4.46 -14.71 -1.65
CA ILE A 248 5.29 -13.85 -2.50
C ILE A 248 6.71 -13.82 -1.91
N ASN A 249 7.62 -14.65 -2.43
CA ASN A 249 9.06 -14.35 -2.33
C ASN A 249 9.42 -13.26 -3.35
N GLY A 250 8.70 -12.15 -3.38
CA GLY A 250 8.73 -11.14 -4.45
C GLY A 250 8.53 -9.73 -3.88
N PHE A 251 7.96 -8.83 -4.66
CA PHE A 251 7.64 -7.46 -4.24
C PHE A 251 6.33 -6.99 -4.86
N LEU A 252 5.77 -5.91 -4.30
CA LEU A 252 4.58 -5.26 -4.83
C LEU A 252 4.99 -4.03 -5.65
N LEU A 253 4.47 -3.91 -6.86
CA LEU A 253 4.52 -2.69 -7.65
C LEU A 253 3.19 -1.97 -7.53
N HIS A 254 3.21 -0.77 -6.99
CA HIS A 254 2.03 0.06 -6.82
C HIS A 254 1.98 1.14 -7.90
N GLN A 255 0.83 1.29 -8.52
CA GLN A 255 0.48 2.34 -9.47
C GLN A 255 -0.59 3.22 -8.83
N VAL A 256 -0.26 4.46 -8.55
CA VAL A 256 -1.16 5.45 -7.95
C VAL A 256 -1.51 6.48 -9.01
N SER A 257 -2.80 6.56 -9.32
CA SER A 257 -3.38 7.53 -10.24
C SER A 257 -4.22 8.56 -9.49
N SER A 258 -4.89 9.44 -10.22
CA SER A 258 -5.82 10.41 -9.65
C SER A 258 -7.15 9.82 -9.16
N LEU A 259 -7.43 8.54 -9.43
CA LEU A 259 -8.74 7.93 -9.18
C LEU A 259 -8.66 6.50 -8.61
N GLU A 260 -7.54 5.82 -8.84
CA GLU A 260 -7.34 4.44 -8.38
C GLU A 260 -5.89 4.17 -8.01
N MET A 261 -5.70 3.22 -7.09
CA MET A 261 -4.44 2.60 -6.77
C MET A 261 -4.53 1.13 -7.17
N VAL A 262 -3.62 0.71 -8.04
CA VAL A 262 -3.49 -0.67 -8.51
C VAL A 262 -2.17 -1.24 -8.00
N THR A 263 -2.20 -2.44 -7.45
CA THR A 263 -1.02 -3.14 -6.93
C THR A 263 -0.83 -4.44 -7.66
N PHE A 264 0.34 -4.60 -8.28
CA PHE A 264 0.75 -5.82 -8.96
C PHE A 264 1.69 -6.62 -8.07
N ILE A 265 1.43 -7.92 -7.95
CA ILE A 265 2.30 -8.85 -7.26
C ILE A 265 3.35 -9.36 -8.25
N VAL A 266 4.61 -9.04 -8.01
CA VAL A 266 5.73 -9.36 -8.93
C VAL A 266 6.64 -10.41 -8.30
N LYS A 267 6.75 -11.57 -8.94
CA LYS A 267 7.70 -12.64 -8.57
C LYS A 267 9.14 -12.26 -8.93
N PRO A 268 10.16 -12.90 -8.33
CA PRO A 268 11.57 -12.75 -8.74
C PRO A 268 11.81 -13.12 -10.20
N THR A 269 11.02 -14.04 -10.75
CA THR A 269 11.04 -14.42 -12.17
C THR A 269 10.56 -13.29 -13.08
N GLY A 270 9.90 -12.27 -12.53
CA GLY A 270 9.29 -11.16 -13.24
C GLY A 270 7.87 -11.41 -13.73
N GLU A 271 7.29 -12.58 -13.42
CA GLU A 271 5.88 -12.87 -13.63
C GLU A 271 5.01 -12.03 -12.68
N VAL A 272 3.86 -11.59 -13.18
CA VAL A 272 2.83 -10.91 -12.39
C VAL A 272 1.78 -11.95 -12.04
N ASP A 273 1.62 -12.25 -10.75
CA ASP A 273 0.71 -13.30 -10.29
C ASP A 273 -0.72 -12.80 -10.17
N ASP A 274 -0.87 -11.57 -9.69
CA ASP A 274 -2.18 -11.01 -9.41
C ASP A 274 -2.17 -9.48 -9.38
N GLU A 275 -3.37 -8.92 -9.45
CA GLU A 275 -3.64 -7.49 -9.43
C GLU A 275 -4.71 -7.17 -8.40
N ILE A 276 -4.42 -6.19 -7.53
CA ILE A 276 -5.36 -5.69 -6.53
C ILE A 276 -5.61 -4.21 -6.81
N SER A 277 -6.86 -3.83 -7.05
CA SER A 277 -7.23 -2.44 -7.34
C SER A 277 -8.21 -1.87 -6.31
N PHE A 278 -7.97 -0.62 -5.91
CA PHE A 278 -8.84 0.13 -5.01
C PHE A 278 -9.07 1.54 -5.57
N GLN A 279 -10.32 2.00 -5.49
CA GLN A 279 -10.70 3.33 -5.96
C GLN A 279 -10.47 4.38 -4.88
N GLN A 280 -10.03 5.57 -5.30
CA GLN A 280 -9.87 6.72 -4.43
C GLN A 280 -11.22 7.08 -3.82
N ARG A 281 -11.24 7.32 -2.52
CA ARG A 281 -12.41 7.91 -1.88
C ARG A 281 -12.54 9.37 -2.33
N GLY A 282 -13.58 9.69 -3.08
CA GLY A 282 -14.02 11.08 -3.22
C GLY A 282 -14.30 11.65 -1.82
N ARG A 283 -13.74 12.81 -1.49
CA ARG A 283 -14.05 13.44 -0.19
C ARG A 283 -15.55 13.72 -0.13
N ALA A 284 -16.22 13.19 0.89
CA ALA A 284 -17.48 13.76 1.29
C ALA A 284 -17.18 15.20 1.73
N VAL A 285 -17.62 16.16 0.93
CA VAL A 285 -17.67 17.56 1.35
C VAL A 285 -18.70 17.58 2.49
N MET A 286 -18.22 17.71 3.73
CA MET A 286 -19.07 18.15 4.84
C MET A 286 -19.27 19.65 4.74
#